data_AF-A0A2I2GKE6-F1
#
_entry.id   AF-A0A2I2GKE6-F1
#
_cell.length_a   1.000
_cell.length_b   1.000
_cell.length_c   1.000
_cell.angle_alpha   90.00
_cell.angle_beta   90.00
_cell.angle_gamma   90.00
#
_symmetry.space_group_name_H-M   'P 1'
#
loop_
_entity.id
_entity.type
_entity.pdbx_description
1 polymer ?
#
loop_
_entity_poly.entity_id
_entity_poly.type
_entity_poly.pdbx_seq_one_letter_code
_entity_poly.pdbx_strand_id
1 'polypeptide(L)'
;MEALGSHQLRENFRMLGNVINDIKGKLWGYDVKGLNARVNNRLKEKDLSGAFNIVRAGISVFNYLNMPNVWKRYKQTNILVRQELERIQKAYKAASSKDAKLLECWDLFLYERMKGMTREPRQFVEDYLTKFKEEWVESKWPGDKDWLAQLQQVQSFVKEMKKQLNKIQISLDDLF
;
A
#
# COMPACT_ATOMS: atom_id res chain seq x y z
N MET A 1 1.76 -20.70 11.45
CA MET A 1 2.73 -19.60 11.42
C MET A 1 2.38 -18.64 10.31
N GLU A 2 2.39 -17.35 10.67
CA GLU A 2 1.99 -16.20 9.88
C GLU A 2 2.60 -16.24 8.47
N ALA A 3 1.85 -15.77 7.48
CA ALA A 3 2.32 -15.64 6.10
C ALA A 3 3.40 -14.54 5.92
N LEU A 4 4.05 -14.16 7.02
CA LEU A 4 5.25 -13.32 7.07
C LEU A 4 6.46 -14.08 7.67
N GLY A 5 6.31 -15.36 8.05
CA GLY A 5 7.41 -16.15 8.65
C GLY A 5 7.35 -17.68 8.49
N SER A 6 6.43 -18.27 7.72
CA SER A 6 6.36 -19.73 7.57
C SER A 6 7.33 -20.29 6.51
N HIS A 7 8.28 -21.12 6.94
CA HIS A 7 9.23 -21.84 6.08
C HIS A 7 8.61 -22.87 5.13
N GLN A 8 7.34 -23.23 5.34
CA GLN A 8 6.65 -24.32 4.64
C GLN A 8 5.88 -23.87 3.39
N LEU A 9 5.80 -22.56 3.10
CA LEU A 9 5.08 -21.99 1.94
C LEU A 9 6.06 -21.42 0.90
N ARG A 10 6.99 -22.26 0.43
CA ARG A 10 8.03 -21.88 -0.55
C ARG A 10 7.48 -21.61 -1.96
N GLU A 11 6.29 -22.09 -2.30
CA GLU A 11 5.75 -22.00 -3.65
C GLU A 11 5.02 -20.67 -3.96
N ASN A 12 4.53 -19.95 -2.94
CA ASN A 12 3.70 -18.75 -3.16
C ASN A 12 4.28 -17.41 -2.64
N PHE A 13 5.32 -17.39 -1.80
CA PHE A 13 5.77 -16.15 -1.14
C PHE A 13 7.28 -15.99 -0.94
N ARG A 14 8.12 -16.67 -1.72
CA ARG A 14 9.59 -16.54 -1.63
C ARG A 14 10.16 -15.23 -2.21
N MET A 15 9.33 -14.24 -2.57
CA MET A 15 9.78 -13.03 -3.30
C MET A 15 9.14 -11.72 -2.80
N LEU A 16 8.98 -11.52 -1.51
CA LEU A 16 8.93 -10.15 -0.96
C LEU A 16 10.37 -9.72 -0.66
N GLY A 17 11.11 -9.30 -1.70
CA GLY A 17 12.44 -8.74 -1.53
C GLY A 17 12.41 -7.57 -0.54
N ASN A 18 13.53 -7.33 0.17
CA ASN A 18 13.67 -6.29 1.21
C ASN A 18 12.99 -4.95 0.85
N VAL A 19 13.02 -4.59 -0.43
CA VAL A 19 12.39 -3.39 -1.00
C VAL A 19 10.88 -3.34 -0.81
N ILE A 20 10.13 -4.43 -1.00
CA ILE A 20 8.66 -4.41 -0.88
C ILE A 20 8.25 -4.31 0.59
N ASN A 21 8.94 -5.01 1.50
CA ASN A 21 8.66 -4.94 2.93
C ASN A 21 8.99 -3.57 3.52
N ASP A 22 10.09 -2.95 3.10
CA ASP A 22 10.46 -1.59 3.51
C ASP A 22 9.48 -0.54 2.95
N ILE A 23 9.08 -0.66 1.68
CA ILE A 23 8.06 0.22 1.09
C ILE A 23 6.71 0.06 1.77
N LYS A 24 6.28 -1.18 2.07
CA LYS A 24 5.10 -1.47 2.88
C LYS A 24 5.18 -0.79 4.25
N GLY A 25 6.31 -0.93 4.94
CA GLY A 25 6.55 -0.31 6.24
C GLY A 25 6.42 1.22 6.19
N LYS A 26 6.96 1.86 5.15
CA LYS A 26 6.87 3.32 4.97
C LYS A 26 5.47 3.79 4.59
N LEU A 27 4.82 3.11 3.65
CA LEU A 27 3.45 3.42 3.23
C LEU A 27 2.46 3.27 4.38
N TRP A 28 2.59 2.21 5.18
CA TRP A 28 1.70 1.97 6.31
C TRP A 28 2.14 2.72 7.56
N GLY A 29 3.40 3.15 7.65
CA GLY A 29 3.92 3.98 8.73
C GLY A 29 3.69 5.48 8.53
N TYR A 30 2.92 5.90 7.51
CA TYR A 30 2.71 7.32 7.16
C TYR A 30 4.01 8.07 6.75
N ASP A 31 5.07 7.35 6.37
CA ASP A 31 6.33 7.92 5.88
C ASP A 31 6.36 8.02 4.35
N VAL A 32 5.29 8.59 3.78
CA VAL A 32 5.21 8.87 2.33
C VAL A 32 6.28 9.90 1.93
N LYS A 33 6.64 10.83 2.83
CA LYS A 33 7.72 11.80 2.59
C LYS A 33 9.06 11.12 2.33
N GLY A 34 9.42 10.09 3.12
CA GLY A 34 10.63 9.32 2.92
C GLY A 34 10.63 8.53 1.61
N LEU A 35 9.47 8.06 1.15
CA LEU A 35 9.34 7.42 -0.17
C LEU A 35 9.48 8.42 -1.31
N ASN A 36 8.85 9.59 -1.19
CA ASN A 36 8.97 10.67 -2.16
C ASN A 36 10.44 11.08 -2.36
N ALA A 37 11.17 11.26 -1.26
CA ALA A 37 12.59 11.60 -1.31
C ALA A 37 13.40 10.56 -2.11
N ARG A 38 13.11 9.26 -1.93
CA ARG A 38 13.81 8.18 -2.63
C ARG A 38 13.54 8.17 -4.13
N VAL A 39 12.28 8.32 -4.55
CA VAL A 39 11.96 8.38 -5.98
C VAL A 39 12.59 9.63 -6.61
N ASN A 40 12.50 10.77 -5.95
CA ASN A 40 13.11 12.02 -6.44
C ASN A 40 14.64 11.90 -6.55
N ASN A 41 15.31 11.22 -5.62
CA ASN A 41 16.75 10.99 -5.70
C ASN A 41 17.11 10.12 -6.90
N ARG A 42 16.35 9.04 -7.16
CA ARG A 42 16.56 8.21 -8.37
C ARG A 42 16.36 9.01 -9.66
N LEU A 43 15.36 9.88 -9.70
CA LEU A 43 15.14 10.75 -10.85
C LEU A 43 16.29 11.74 -11.06
N LYS A 44 16.83 12.34 -9.98
CA LYS A 44 18.02 13.19 -10.04
C LYS A 44 19.27 12.43 -10.54
N GLU A 45 19.39 11.17 -10.16
CA GLU A 45 20.46 10.26 -10.61
C GLU A 45 20.26 9.74 -12.05
N LYS A 46 19.17 10.13 -12.73
CA LYS A 46 18.73 9.58 -14.02
C LYS A 46 18.48 8.07 -14.01
N ASP A 47 18.25 7.48 -12.84
CA ASP A 47 17.88 6.07 -12.67
C ASP A 47 16.36 5.89 -12.77
N LEU A 48 15.87 5.90 -14.01
CA LEU A 48 14.45 5.73 -14.30
C LEU A 48 13.96 4.33 -13.88
N SER A 49 14.80 3.30 -14.04
CA SER A 49 14.46 1.92 -13.66
C SER A 49 14.26 1.81 -12.14
N GLY A 50 15.16 2.40 -11.35
CA GLY A 50 15.03 2.46 -9.89
C GLY A 50 13.80 3.23 -9.44
N ALA A 51 13.49 4.36 -10.08
CA ALA A 51 12.27 5.12 -9.81
C ALA A 51 11.00 4.30 -10.11
N PHE A 52 10.94 3.62 -11.26
CA PHE A 52 9.84 2.73 -11.62
C PHE A 52 9.68 1.56 -10.66
N ASN A 53 10.78 0.98 -10.19
CA ASN A 53 10.73 -0.15 -9.26
C ASN A 53 10.10 0.25 -7.92
N ILE A 54 10.38 1.45 -7.41
CA ILE A 54 9.77 1.95 -6.17
C ILE A 54 8.25 2.14 -6.35
N VAL A 55 7.82 2.77 -7.45
CA VAL A 55 6.39 3.00 -7.72
C VAL A 55 5.64 1.68 -7.97
N ARG A 56 6.26 0.74 -8.70
CA ARG A 56 5.71 -0.61 -8.92
C ARG A 56 5.59 -1.40 -7.62
N ALA A 57 6.55 -1.27 -6.72
CA ALA A 57 6.48 -1.88 -5.40
C ALA A 57 5.34 -1.28 -4.56
N GLY A 58 5.07 0.02 -4.65
CA GLY A 58 3.89 0.64 -4.04
C GLY A 58 2.57 0.00 -4.51
N ILE A 59 2.42 -0.22 -5.82
CA ILE A 59 1.27 -0.93 -6.39
C ILE A 59 1.22 -2.41 -5.93
N SER A 60 2.37 -3.05 -5.79
CA SER A 60 2.45 -4.44 -5.31
C SER A 60 1.95 -4.59 -3.87
N VAL A 61 2.23 -3.60 -3.01
CA VAL A 61 1.69 -3.56 -1.63
C VAL A 61 0.16 -3.49 -1.64
N PHE A 62 -0.44 -2.76 -2.57
CA PHE A 62 -1.90 -2.74 -2.73
C PHE A 62 -2.48 -4.05 -3.22
N ASN A 63 -1.86 -4.62 -4.26
CA ASN A 63 -2.31 -5.89 -4.80
C ASN A 63 -2.26 -7.00 -3.75
N TYR A 64 -1.29 -6.95 -2.83
CA TYR A 64 -1.22 -7.86 -1.69
C TYR A 64 -2.44 -7.74 -0.76
N LEU A 65 -2.89 -6.52 -0.41
CA LEU A 65 -4.08 -6.33 0.43
C LEU A 65 -5.36 -6.84 -0.25
N ASN A 66 -5.45 -6.72 -1.57
CA ASN A 66 -6.56 -7.25 -2.36
C ASN A 66 -6.52 -8.76 -2.58
N MET A 67 -5.45 -9.47 -2.19
CA MET A 67 -5.41 -10.92 -2.37
C MET A 67 -6.50 -11.57 -1.50
N PRO A 68 -7.38 -12.42 -2.07
CA PRO A 68 -8.52 -12.99 -1.34
C PRO A 68 -8.12 -13.70 -0.04
N ASN A 69 -6.98 -14.39 -0.03
CA ASN A 69 -6.48 -15.09 1.15
C ASN A 69 -5.97 -14.14 2.24
N VAL A 70 -5.37 -13.01 1.87
CA VAL A 70 -4.92 -11.98 2.81
C VAL A 70 -6.14 -11.30 3.41
N TRP A 71 -7.08 -10.89 2.57
CA TRP A 71 -8.33 -10.25 2.98
C TRP A 71 -9.17 -11.15 3.88
N LYS A 72 -9.32 -12.43 3.53
CA LYS A 72 -10.01 -13.43 4.36
C LYS A 72 -9.41 -13.54 5.76
N ARG A 73 -8.07 -13.63 5.86
CA ARG A 73 -7.39 -13.70 7.16
C ARG A 73 -7.58 -12.43 7.96
N TYR A 74 -7.48 -11.27 7.31
CA TYR A 74 -7.68 -9.98 7.94
C TYR A 74 -9.08 -9.87 8.56
N LYS A 75 -10.13 -10.26 7.82
CA LYS A 75 -11.51 -10.35 8.34
C LYS A 75 -11.60 -11.28 9.56
N GLN A 76 -11.03 -12.48 9.46
CA GLN A 76 -11.06 -13.45 10.56
C GLN A 76 -10.38 -12.91 11.82
N THR A 77 -9.22 -12.28 11.69
CA THR A 77 -8.53 -11.64 12.81
C THR A 77 -9.37 -10.51 13.39
N ASN A 78 -9.98 -9.65 12.57
CA ASN A 78 -10.83 -8.57 13.06
C ASN A 78 -12.04 -9.09 13.85
N ILE A 79 -12.67 -10.16 13.39
CA ILE A 79 -13.78 -10.81 14.11
C ILE A 79 -13.33 -11.24 15.51
N LEU A 80 -12.17 -11.88 15.65
CA LEU A 80 -11.64 -12.31 16.94
C LEU A 80 -11.34 -11.12 17.87
N VAL A 81 -10.75 -10.05 17.36
CA VAL A 81 -10.49 -8.83 18.14
C VAL A 81 -11.80 -8.19 18.61
N ARG A 82 -12.80 -8.05 17.71
CA ARG A 82 -14.13 -7.53 18.06
C ARG A 82 -14.79 -8.36 19.17
N GLN A 83 -14.73 -9.68 19.08
CA GLN A 83 -15.29 -10.59 20.09
C GLN A 83 -14.63 -10.39 21.46
N GLU A 84 -13.31 -10.24 21.51
CA GLU A 84 -12.62 -9.99 22.79
C GLU A 84 -12.92 -8.60 23.35
N LEU A 85 -12.98 -7.57 22.51
CA LEU A 85 -13.38 -6.23 22.94
C LEU A 85 -14.82 -6.21 23.48
N GLU A 86 -15.72 -7.01 22.90
CA GLU A 86 -17.09 -7.16 23.39
C GLU A 86 -17.14 -7.81 24.77
N ARG A 87 -16.32 -8.86 24.97
CA ARG A 87 -16.17 -9.51 26.28
C ARG A 87 -15.66 -8.54 27.33
N ILE A 88 -14.63 -7.77 27.01
CA ILE A 88 -14.05 -6.76 27.92
C ILE A 88 -15.10 -5.68 28.24
N GLN A 89 -15.82 -5.19 27.23
CA GLN A 89 -16.87 -4.19 27.40
C GLN A 89 -17.99 -4.68 28.33
N LYS A 90 -18.44 -5.94 28.16
CA LYS A 90 -19.44 -6.57 29.04
C LYS A 90 -18.93 -6.71 30.48
N ALA A 91 -17.69 -7.19 30.66
CA ALA A 91 -17.08 -7.33 31.97
C ALA A 91 -16.92 -5.98 32.68
N TYR A 92 -16.48 -4.95 31.96
CA TYR A 92 -16.36 -3.60 32.48
C TYR A 92 -17.71 -3.02 32.92
N LYS A 93 -18.76 -3.21 32.11
CA LYS A 93 -20.13 -2.79 32.47
C LYS A 93 -20.63 -3.50 33.72
N ALA A 94 -20.39 -4.81 33.84
CA ALA A 94 -20.77 -5.57 35.03
C ALA A 94 -20.04 -5.11 36.29
N ALA A 95 -18.75 -4.74 36.19
CA ALA A 95 -17.94 -4.32 37.33
C ALA A 95 -18.16 -2.86 37.76
N SER A 96 -18.48 -1.97 36.82
CA SER A 96 -18.52 -0.52 37.06
C SER A 96 -19.90 0.13 36.89
N SER A 97 -20.89 -0.61 36.36
CA SER A 97 -22.19 -0.09 35.91
C SER A 97 -22.09 1.05 34.88
N LYS A 98 -20.91 1.27 34.29
CA LYS A 98 -20.66 2.26 33.25
C LYS A 98 -20.56 1.58 31.90
N ASP A 99 -21.14 2.22 30.89
CA ASP A 99 -20.96 1.81 29.50
C ASP A 99 -19.56 2.23 29.00
N ALA A 100 -18.93 1.34 28.23
CA ALA A 100 -17.75 1.63 27.43
C ALA A 100 -18.07 1.36 25.96
N LYS A 101 -17.46 2.12 25.05
CA LYS A 101 -17.69 2.03 23.60
C LYS A 101 -16.50 1.40 22.89
N LEU A 102 -15.96 0.30 23.44
CA LEU A 102 -14.70 -0.28 22.97
C LEU A 102 -14.79 -0.80 21.52
N LEU A 103 -15.92 -1.43 21.15
CA LEU A 103 -16.13 -1.84 19.76
C LEU A 103 -16.19 -0.65 18.81
N GLU A 104 -16.99 0.38 19.15
CA GLU A 104 -17.12 1.57 18.30
C GLU A 104 -15.76 2.26 18.11
N CYS A 105 -14.96 2.39 19.19
CA CYS A 105 -13.63 2.96 19.12
C CYS A 105 -12.68 2.13 18.23
N TRP A 106 -12.74 0.80 18.34
CA TRP A 106 -11.94 -0.09 17.49
C TRP A 106 -12.36 -0.01 16.03
N ASP A 107 -13.66 0.02 15.75
CA ASP A 107 -14.19 0.09 14.40
C ASP A 107 -13.80 1.40 13.72
N LEU A 108 -13.94 2.52 14.44
CA LEU A 108 -13.48 3.83 13.97
C LEU A 108 -11.97 3.85 13.73
N PHE A 109 -11.19 3.33 14.67
CA PHE A 109 -9.74 3.22 14.52
C PHE A 109 -9.36 2.40 13.28
N LEU A 110 -9.96 1.23 13.11
CA LEU A 110 -9.67 0.33 12.01
C LEU A 110 -10.08 0.94 10.67
N TYR A 111 -11.25 1.58 10.63
CA TYR A 111 -11.74 2.28 9.44
C TYR A 111 -10.78 3.38 9.01
N GLU A 112 -10.40 4.28 9.92
CA GLU A 112 -9.46 5.37 9.61
C GLU A 112 -8.08 4.85 9.24
N ARG A 113 -7.62 3.79 9.92
CA ARG A 113 -6.34 3.15 9.61
C ARG A 113 -6.34 2.57 8.20
N MET A 114 -7.37 1.81 7.85
CA MET A 114 -7.51 1.19 6.54
C MET A 114 -7.71 2.22 5.43
N LYS A 115 -8.51 3.26 5.68
CA LYS A 115 -8.67 4.40 4.77
C LYS A 115 -7.35 5.13 4.52
N GLY A 116 -6.51 5.31 5.54
CA GLY A 116 -5.16 5.85 5.38
C GLY A 116 -4.27 4.93 4.53
N MET A 117 -4.29 3.63 4.83
CA MET A 117 -3.56 2.61 4.06
C MET A 117 -4.02 2.49 2.61
N THR A 118 -5.25 2.90 2.28
CA THR A 118 -5.74 2.92 0.90
C THR A 118 -5.47 4.23 0.18
N ARG A 119 -5.71 5.37 0.85
CA ARG A 119 -5.62 6.70 0.26
C ARG A 119 -4.19 7.11 -0.02
N GLU A 120 -3.31 7.04 0.98
CA GLU A 120 -1.99 7.65 0.87
C GLU A 120 -1.08 6.96 -0.14
N PRO A 121 -1.04 5.61 -0.21
CA PRO A 121 -0.19 4.98 -1.19
C PRO A 121 -0.75 5.15 -2.61
N ARG A 122 -2.08 5.36 -2.75
CA ARG A 122 -2.75 5.58 -4.03
C ARG A 122 -2.38 6.97 -4.54
N GLN A 123 -2.50 7.96 -3.66
CA GLN A 123 -2.04 9.32 -3.92
C GLN A 123 -0.55 9.35 -4.28
N PHE A 124 0.31 8.66 -3.52
CA PHE A 124 1.73 8.51 -3.85
C PHE A 124 1.95 7.99 -5.27
N VAL A 125 1.27 6.91 -5.65
CA VAL A 125 1.38 6.33 -7.00
C VAL A 125 0.84 7.30 -8.06
N GLU A 126 -0.34 7.89 -7.86
CA GLU A 126 -0.96 8.84 -8.79
C GLU A 126 -0.10 10.09 -9.02
N ASP A 127 0.49 10.64 -7.96
CA ASP A 127 1.39 11.78 -8.00
C ASP A 127 2.62 11.46 -8.87
N TYR A 128 3.25 10.30 -8.66
CA TYR A 128 4.44 9.93 -9.46
C TYR A 128 4.10 9.54 -10.89
N LEU A 129 2.96 8.92 -11.15
CA LEU A 129 2.51 8.66 -12.52
C LEU A 129 2.25 9.96 -13.28
N THR A 130 1.74 10.98 -12.59
CA THR A 130 1.57 12.33 -13.14
C THR A 130 2.91 12.99 -13.40
N LYS A 131 3.84 12.97 -12.43
CA LYS A 131 5.19 13.51 -12.60
C LYS A 131 5.97 12.84 -13.72
N PHE A 132 5.90 11.51 -13.85
CA PHE A 132 6.53 10.82 -14.98
C PHE A 132 5.93 11.27 -16.32
N LYS A 133 4.63 11.57 -16.36
CA LYS A 133 3.95 12.04 -17.58
C LYS A 133 4.25 13.51 -17.89
N GLU A 134 4.40 14.37 -16.90
CA GLU A 134 4.55 15.82 -17.09
C GLU A 134 6.02 16.22 -17.11
N GLU A 135 6.74 15.96 -16.02
CA GLU A 135 8.13 16.41 -15.84
C GLU A 135 9.13 15.62 -16.71
N TRP A 136 8.85 14.34 -16.98
CA TRP A 136 9.75 13.50 -17.78
C TRP A 136 9.48 13.62 -19.29
N VAL A 137 8.24 13.88 -19.71
CA VAL A 137 7.89 14.09 -21.13
C VAL A 137 8.28 15.49 -21.60
N GLU A 138 8.34 16.47 -20.69
CA GLU A 138 8.80 17.83 -20.98
C GLU A 138 10.29 18.04 -20.68
N SER A 139 11.00 16.99 -20.26
CA SER A 139 12.45 17.01 -20.02
C SER A 139 13.22 17.29 -21.31
N LYS A 140 13.51 18.58 -21.50
CA LYS A 140 14.36 19.20 -22.54
C LYS A 140 15.77 18.60 -22.55
N TRP A 141 15.98 17.46 -23.21
CA TRP A 141 17.33 16.99 -23.56
C TRP A 141 17.54 17.07 -25.08
N PRO A 142 17.77 18.28 -25.63
CA PRO A 142 18.19 18.42 -27.02
C PRO A 142 19.55 17.73 -27.18
N GLY A 143 19.55 16.51 -27.72
CA GLY A 143 20.76 15.71 -27.97
C GLY A 143 20.73 14.27 -27.47
N ASP A 144 19.70 13.84 -26.72
CA ASP A 144 19.61 12.45 -26.26
C ASP A 144 19.07 11.53 -27.36
N LYS A 145 19.92 10.64 -27.89
CA LYS A 145 19.59 9.72 -28.99
C LYS A 145 18.56 8.66 -28.57
N ASP A 146 18.43 8.40 -27.26
CA ASP A 146 17.53 7.37 -26.72
C ASP A 146 16.21 7.94 -26.17
N TRP A 147 15.99 9.25 -26.31
CA TRP A 147 14.83 9.96 -25.82
C TRP A 147 13.49 9.30 -26.21
N LEU A 148 13.35 8.94 -27.49
CA LEU A 148 12.10 8.33 -27.99
C LEU A 148 11.82 6.96 -27.33
N ALA A 149 12.86 6.16 -27.10
CA ALA A 149 12.73 4.86 -26.45
C ALA A 149 12.38 5.01 -24.96
N GLN A 150 13.00 5.97 -24.27
CA GLN A 150 12.71 6.28 -22.87
C GLN A 150 11.29 6.86 -22.72
N LEU A 151 10.86 7.73 -23.63
CA LEU A 151 9.51 8.27 -23.67
C LEU A 151 8.46 7.16 -23.84
N GLN A 152 8.68 6.22 -24.77
CA GLN A 152 7.81 5.04 -24.93
C GLN A 152 7.80 4.18 -23.66
N GLN A 153 8.94 4.01 -23.01
CA GLN A 153 9.05 3.26 -21.75
C GLN A 153 8.22 3.91 -20.63
N VAL A 154 8.31 5.24 -20.49
CA VAL A 154 7.52 6.03 -19.52
C VAL A 154 6.03 5.90 -19.82
N GLN A 155 5.60 6.09 -21.06
CA GLN A 155 4.19 5.99 -21.44
C GLN A 155 3.62 4.58 -21.19
N SER A 156 4.38 3.55 -21.56
CA SER A 156 4.01 2.15 -21.34
C SER A 156 3.89 1.84 -19.84
N PHE A 157 4.88 2.26 -19.04
CA PHE A 157 4.86 2.11 -17.60
C PHE A 157 3.64 2.80 -16.97
N VAL A 158 3.41 4.08 -17.31
CA VAL A 158 2.28 4.85 -16.77
C VAL A 158 0.95 4.19 -17.11
N LYS A 159 0.78 3.74 -18.36
CA LYS A 159 -0.44 3.05 -18.81
C LYS A 159 -0.69 1.76 -18.02
N GLU A 160 0.33 0.92 -17.86
CA GLU A 160 0.20 -0.34 -17.15
C GLU A 160 -0.08 -0.12 -15.66
N MET A 161 0.63 0.81 -15.01
CA MET A 161 0.44 1.11 -13.60
C MET A 161 -0.94 1.69 -13.31
N LYS A 162 -1.47 2.59 -14.17
CA LYS A 162 -2.87 3.08 -14.06
C LYS A 162 -3.89 1.94 -14.16
N LYS A 163 -3.68 0.99 -15.08
CA LYS A 163 -4.55 -0.18 -15.22
C LYS A 163 -4.54 -1.04 -13.97
N GLN A 164 -3.38 -1.25 -13.35
CA GLN A 164 -3.27 -2.00 -12.10
C GLN A 164 -3.91 -1.26 -10.93
N LEU A 165 -3.72 0.06 -10.85
CA LEU A 165 -4.30 0.89 -9.80
C LEU A 165 -5.85 0.87 -9.82
N ASN A 166 -6.46 0.88 -11.01
CA ASN A 166 -7.92 0.80 -11.16
C ASN A 166 -8.52 -0.54 -10.74
N LYS A 167 -7.71 -1.60 -10.61
CA LYS A 167 -8.17 -2.91 -10.11
C LYS A 167 -8.20 -2.97 -8.59
N ILE A 168 -7.70 -1.95 -7.91
CA ILE A 168 -7.66 -1.94 -6.45
C ILE A 168 -9.05 -1.61 -5.91
N GLN A 169 -9.72 -2.62 -5.35
CA GLN A 169 -11.04 -2.54 -4.76
C GLN A 169 -11.00 -3.08 -3.33
N ILE A 170 -10.59 -2.23 -2.38
CA ILE A 170 -10.69 -2.58 -0.96
C ILE A 170 -12.04 -2.06 -0.47
N SER A 171 -13.01 -2.98 -0.30
CA SER A 171 -14.29 -2.71 0.35
C SER A 171 -14.08 -2.69 1.87
N LEU A 172 -14.25 -1.53 2.50
CA LEU A 172 -14.16 -1.43 3.98
C LEU A 172 -15.45 -1.90 4.66
N ASP A 173 -16.56 -1.94 3.93
CA ASP A 173 -17.87 -2.38 4.43
C ASP A 173 -17.85 -3.85 4.87
N ASP A 174 -16.95 -4.63 4.27
CA ASP A 174 -16.74 -6.04 4.58
C ASP A 174 -16.09 -6.30 5.96
N LEU A 175 -15.63 -5.26 6.66
CA LEU A 175 -14.89 -5.38 7.91
C LEU A 175 -15.76 -5.29 9.17
N PHE A 176 -16.99 -4.77 9.06
CA PHE A 176 -17.79 -4.35 10.22
C PHE A 176 -19.15 -5.06 10.28
#